data_AF-A0A5N6KWD7-F1
#
_entry.id   AF-A0A5N6KWD7-F1
#
_cell.length_a   1.000
_cell.length_b   1.000
_cell.length_c   1.000
_cell.angle_alpha   90.00
_cell.angle_beta   90.00
_cell.angle_gamma   90.00
#
_symmetry.space_group_name_H-M   'P 1'
#
loop_
_entity.id
_entity.type
_entity.pdbx_description
1 polymer ?
#
loop_
_entity_poly.entity_id
_entity_poly.type
_entity_poly.pdbx_seq_one_letter_code
_entity_poly.pdbx_strand_id
1 'polypeptide(L)'
;MATTAATTGRNTKDLMETINRLTTQMAQRYMQIVRLSKLPTDPSSTSSLQNDASKAPDRNEVAVRALTMDIEVAALTTTAEELLTLTRRLKEIWLFGALDTLNQGKPAEATEEDATAVARMLAEALQREQEPVPQNG
;
A
#
# COMPACT_ATOMS: atom_id res chain seq x y z
N MET A 1 11.11 -16.54 -19.66
CA MET A 1 10.87 -15.09 -19.65
C MET A 1 9.38 -14.67 -19.69
N ALA A 2 8.40 -15.58 -19.65
CA ALA A 2 6.96 -15.22 -19.77
C ALA A 2 6.26 -14.84 -18.43
N THR A 3 6.85 -15.12 -17.28
CA THR A 3 6.18 -15.02 -15.97
C THR A 3 6.13 -13.59 -15.41
N THR A 4 7.07 -12.73 -15.78
CA THR A 4 7.19 -11.36 -15.23
C THR A 4 6.10 -10.42 -15.76
N ALA A 5 5.79 -10.49 -17.07
CA ALA A 5 4.76 -9.63 -17.69
C ALA A 5 3.34 -9.92 -17.17
N ALA A 6 3.03 -11.19 -16.91
CA ALA A 6 1.72 -11.59 -16.35
C ALA A 6 1.54 -11.10 -14.90
N THR A 7 2.63 -11.00 -14.14
CA THR A 7 2.62 -10.56 -12.73
C THR A 7 2.44 -9.04 -12.62
N THR A 8 3.05 -8.27 -13.51
CA THR A 8 2.83 -6.81 -13.61
C THR A 8 1.38 -6.49 -13.98
N GLY A 9 0.81 -7.17 -14.98
CA GLY A 9 -0.59 -6.99 -15.36
C GLY A 9 -1.59 -7.38 -14.26
N ARG A 10 -1.24 -8.34 -13.39
CA ARG A 10 -2.02 -8.70 -12.21
C ARG A 10 -1.96 -7.61 -11.13
N ASN A 11 -0.77 -7.09 -10.82
CA ASN A 11 -0.60 -6.00 -9.86
C ASN A 11 -1.36 -4.71 -10.27
N THR A 12 -1.34 -4.34 -11.55
CA THR A 12 -2.08 -3.15 -12.02
C THR A 12 -3.59 -3.29 -11.82
N LYS A 13 -4.14 -4.49 -12.06
CA LYS A 13 -5.57 -4.77 -11.81
C LYS A 13 -5.91 -4.69 -10.33
N ASP A 14 -5.08 -5.29 -9.48
CA ASP A 14 -5.27 -5.27 -8.02
C ASP A 14 -5.21 -3.84 -7.46
N LEU A 15 -4.30 -3.01 -7.99
CA LEU A 15 -4.21 -1.58 -7.64
C LEU A 15 -5.46 -0.82 -8.09
N MET A 16 -5.89 -1.00 -9.34
CA MET A 16 -7.08 -0.33 -9.86
C MET A 16 -8.34 -0.73 -9.09
N GLU A 17 -8.48 -2.02 -8.76
CA GLU A 17 -9.55 -2.52 -7.91
C GLU A 17 -9.51 -1.88 -6.53
N THR A 18 -8.32 -1.80 -5.92
CA THR A 18 -8.14 -1.15 -4.61
C THR A 18 -8.48 0.35 -4.66
N ILE A 19 -8.04 1.08 -5.69
CA ILE A 19 -8.36 2.51 -5.90
C ILE A 19 -9.87 2.70 -5.98
N ASN A 20 -10.52 1.93 -6.85
CA ASN A 20 -11.97 2.03 -7.06
C ASN A 20 -12.71 1.68 -5.76
N ARG A 21 -12.32 0.60 -5.10
CA ARG A 21 -12.87 0.17 -3.81
C ARG A 21 -12.76 1.28 -2.75
N LEU A 22 -11.60 1.89 -2.58
CA LEU A 22 -11.38 2.96 -1.60
C LEU A 22 -12.20 4.21 -1.94
N THR A 23 -12.24 4.60 -3.21
CA THR A 23 -13.00 5.76 -3.68
C THR A 23 -14.50 5.58 -3.44
N THR A 24 -15.03 4.40 -3.77
CA THR A 24 -16.43 4.06 -3.51
C THR A 24 -16.73 4.03 -2.02
N GLN A 25 -15.86 3.42 -1.20
CA GLN A 25 -16.04 3.40 0.25
C GLN A 25 -16.07 4.81 0.83
N MET A 26 -15.13 5.68 0.46
CA MET A 26 -15.08 7.06 0.95
C MET A 26 -16.35 7.84 0.60
N ALA A 27 -16.82 7.72 -0.64
CA ALA A 27 -18.06 8.34 -1.08
C ALA A 27 -19.29 7.81 -0.33
N GLN A 28 -19.35 6.50 -0.09
CA GLN A 28 -20.44 5.86 0.66
C GLN A 28 -20.49 6.34 2.11
N ARG A 29 -19.34 6.38 2.82
CA ARG A 29 -19.26 6.88 4.20
C ARG A 29 -19.71 8.32 4.31
N TYR A 30 -19.25 9.19 3.41
CA TYR A 30 -19.66 10.58 3.36
C TYR A 30 -21.18 10.73 3.11
N MET A 31 -21.72 10.01 2.13
CA MET A 31 -23.16 10.03 1.86
C MET A 31 -23.99 9.52 3.04
N GLN A 32 -23.51 8.51 3.76
CA GLN A 32 -24.17 7.99 4.95
C GLN A 32 -24.22 9.05 6.05
N ILE A 33 -23.12 9.75 6.31
CA ILE A 33 -23.08 10.85 7.28
C ILE A 33 -24.08 11.95 6.90
N VAL A 34 -24.11 12.36 5.63
CA VAL A 34 -25.07 13.35 5.12
C VAL A 34 -26.51 12.88 5.24
N ARG A 35 -26.77 11.57 5.11
CA ARG A 35 -28.09 10.99 5.33
C ARG A 35 -28.49 11.03 6.81
N LEU A 36 -27.56 10.71 7.72
CA LEU A 36 -27.79 10.75 9.16
C LEU A 36 -27.99 12.18 9.68
N SER A 37 -27.38 13.17 9.03
CA SER A 37 -27.54 14.58 9.38
C SER A 37 -28.90 15.17 8.94
N LYS A 38 -29.55 14.58 7.93
CA LYS A 38 -30.91 14.99 7.56
C LYS A 38 -31.88 14.50 8.63
N LEU A 39 -32.48 15.44 9.36
CA LEU A 39 -33.54 15.15 10.32
C LEU A 39 -34.66 14.38 9.60
N PRO A 40 -35.31 13.38 10.23
CA PRO A 40 -36.45 12.70 9.62
C PRO A 40 -37.56 13.73 9.38
N THR A 41 -37.67 14.17 8.14
CA THR A 41 -38.91 14.73 7.60
C THR A 41 -39.60 13.58 6.90
N ASP A 42 -40.77 13.21 7.40
CA ASP A 42 -41.60 12.15 6.84
C ASP A 42 -41.81 12.39 5.32
N PRO A 43 -41.53 11.42 4.42
CA PRO A 43 -41.72 11.59 2.98
C PRO A 43 -43.20 11.74 2.57
N SER A 44 -44.15 11.57 3.50
CA SER A 44 -45.57 11.86 3.26
C SER A 44 -45.96 13.33 3.50
N SER A 45 -45.09 14.14 4.11
CA SER A 45 -45.40 15.54 4.48
C SER A 45 -45.09 16.57 3.38
N THR A 46 -44.68 16.17 2.18
CA THR A 46 -44.31 17.12 1.10
C THR A 46 -45.50 17.78 0.39
N SER A 47 -46.74 17.62 0.85
CA SER A 47 -47.91 18.26 0.22
C SER A 47 -48.75 19.19 1.10
N SER A 48 -48.47 19.32 2.40
CA SER A 48 -49.25 20.23 3.25
C SER A 48 -48.36 21.20 4.00
N LEU A 49 -48.43 22.46 3.56
CA LEU A 49 -48.09 23.65 4.33
C LEU A 49 -48.94 23.72 5.62
N GLN A 50 -48.74 22.83 6.61
CA GLN A 50 -49.31 23.01 7.94
C GLN A 50 -48.70 22.02 8.96
N ASN A 51 -47.93 22.54 9.91
CA ASN A 51 -47.71 21.99 11.26
C ASN A 51 -47.17 20.55 11.41
N ASP A 52 -45.89 20.31 11.07
CA ASP A 52 -45.16 19.09 11.52
C ASP A 52 -44.09 19.42 12.59
N ALA A 53 -44.28 20.51 13.33
CA ALA A 53 -43.38 20.92 14.41
C ALA A 53 -43.59 20.13 15.73
N SER A 54 -44.40 19.06 15.73
CA SER A 54 -44.94 18.49 16.99
C SER A 54 -44.56 17.04 17.29
N LYS A 55 -43.80 16.35 16.43
CA LYS A 55 -43.18 15.07 16.82
C LYS A 55 -41.69 15.27 17.02
N ALA A 56 -41.30 15.59 18.26
CA ALA A 56 -39.89 15.53 18.65
C ALA A 56 -39.36 14.12 18.30
N PRO A 57 -38.21 14.01 17.61
CA PRO A 57 -37.64 12.70 17.30
C PRO A 57 -37.40 11.95 18.59
N ASP A 58 -37.68 10.64 18.62
CA ASP A 58 -37.44 9.81 19.80
C ASP A 58 -35.97 9.99 20.23
N ARG A 59 -35.76 10.27 21.51
CA ARG A 59 -34.43 10.51 22.07
C ARG A 59 -33.51 9.31 21.84
N ASN A 60 -34.07 8.10 21.83
CA ASN A 60 -33.34 6.89 21.50
C ASN A 60 -32.90 6.87 20.02
N GLU A 61 -33.77 7.27 19.09
CA GLU A 61 -33.42 7.37 17.66
C GLU A 61 -32.33 8.42 17.42
N VAL A 62 -32.39 9.56 18.10
CA VAL A 62 -31.36 10.61 18.00
C VAL A 62 -30.02 10.11 18.55
N ALA A 63 -30.03 9.41 19.70
CA ALA A 63 -28.82 8.83 20.29
C ALA A 63 -28.18 7.77 19.37
N VAL A 64 -28.99 6.90 18.76
CA VAL A 64 -28.52 5.89 17.79
C VAL A 64 -27.92 6.56 16.55
N ARG A 65 -28.53 7.62 16.03
CA ARG A 65 -27.99 8.37 14.88
C ARG A 65 -26.66 9.04 15.21
N ALA A 66 -26.54 9.65 16.38
CA ALA A 66 -25.30 10.28 16.83
C ALA A 66 -24.16 9.25 16.92
N LEU A 67 -24.40 8.10 17.55
CA LEU A 67 -23.43 7.01 17.61
C LEU A 67 -23.04 6.48 16.21
N THR A 68 -24.04 6.32 15.33
CA THR A 68 -23.78 5.86 13.96
C THR A 68 -22.94 6.87 13.19
N MET A 69 -23.19 8.17 13.37
CA MET A 69 -22.39 9.22 12.76
C MET A 69 -20.92 9.15 13.20
N ASP A 70 -20.66 8.93 14.49
CA ASP A 70 -19.30 8.79 15.02
C ASP A 70 -18.58 7.58 14.42
N ILE A 71 -19.27 6.45 14.27
CA ILE A 71 -18.73 5.23 13.64
C ILE A 71 -18.38 5.50 12.17
N GLU A 72 -19.26 6.16 11.42
CA GLU A 72 -19.05 6.44 10.00
C GLU A 72 -17.90 7.45 9.79
N VAL A 73 -17.71 8.42 10.71
CA VAL A 73 -16.56 9.34 10.71
C VAL A 73 -15.25 8.60 10.99
N ALA A 74 -15.22 7.70 11.98
CA ALA A 74 -14.04 6.89 12.24
C ALA A 74 -13.68 6.00 11.04
N ALA A 75 -14.67 5.35 10.43
CA ALA A 75 -14.49 4.53 9.23
C ALA A 75 -14.01 5.36 8.02
N LEU A 76 -14.48 6.61 7.89
CA LEU A 76 -14.00 7.54 6.87
C LEU A 76 -12.51 7.87 7.07
N THR A 77 -12.08 8.14 8.30
CA THR A 77 -10.66 8.37 8.62
C THR A 77 -9.81 7.15 8.28
N THR A 78 -10.23 5.95 8.68
CA THR A 78 -9.51 4.72 8.32
C THR A 78 -9.41 4.54 6.80
N THR A 79 -10.48 4.84 6.05
CA THR A 79 -10.45 4.77 4.58
C THR A 79 -9.45 5.78 3.99
N ALA A 80 -9.31 6.97 4.59
CA ALA A 80 -8.32 7.96 4.18
C ALA A 80 -6.88 7.51 4.49
N GLU A 81 -6.65 6.83 5.61
CA GLU A 81 -5.35 6.22 5.94
C GLU A 81 -4.98 5.09 4.97
N GLU A 82 -5.95 4.26 4.57
CA GLU A 82 -5.76 3.24 3.53
C GLU A 82 -5.40 3.88 2.18
N LEU A 83 -6.01 5.00 1.84
CA LEU A 83 -5.69 5.75 0.61
C LEU A 83 -4.27 6.32 0.65
N LEU A 84 -3.85 6.90 1.78
CA LEU A 84 -2.47 7.39 1.96
C LEU A 84 -1.46 6.24 1.85
N THR A 85 -1.76 5.09 2.46
CA THR A 85 -0.95 3.87 2.36
C THR A 85 -0.83 3.38 0.92
N LEU A 86 -1.93 3.40 0.17
CA LEU A 86 -1.92 3.08 -1.26
C LEU A 86 -1.05 4.05 -2.05
N THR A 87 -1.12 5.36 -1.77
CA THR A 87 -0.26 6.33 -2.47
C THR A 87 1.22 6.10 -2.19
N ARG A 88 1.58 5.69 -0.96
CA ARG A 88 2.94 5.29 -0.63
C ARG A 88 3.36 4.08 -1.45
N ARG A 89 2.53 3.03 -1.50
CA ARG A 89 2.79 1.84 -2.33
C ARG A 89 2.96 2.18 -3.81
N LEU A 90 2.14 3.09 -4.35
CA LEU A 90 2.28 3.56 -5.74
C LEU A 90 3.61 4.28 -5.97
N LYS A 91 4.03 5.13 -5.02
CA LYS A 91 5.35 5.78 -5.06
C LYS A 91 6.48 4.76 -4.96
N GLU A 92 6.35 3.75 -4.12
CA GLU A 92 7.35 2.67 -4.00
C GLU A 92 7.46 1.86 -5.30
N ILE A 93 6.33 1.50 -5.93
CA ILE A 93 6.31 0.83 -7.25
C ILE A 93 6.96 1.71 -8.32
N TRP A 94 6.76 3.03 -8.27
CA TRP A 94 7.36 3.96 -9.22
C TRP A 94 8.85 4.17 -8.99
N LEU A 95 9.28 4.31 -7.73
CA LEU A 95 10.67 4.55 -7.34
C LEU A 95 11.56 3.31 -7.46
N PHE A 96 11.01 2.13 -7.14
CA PHE A 96 11.77 0.89 -7.10
C PHE A 96 11.39 -0.11 -8.21
N GLY A 97 10.39 0.22 -9.04
CA GLY A 97 9.88 -0.68 -10.07
C GLY A 97 9.14 -1.90 -9.50
N ALA A 98 8.85 -2.90 -10.36
CA ALA A 98 8.58 -4.25 -9.89
C ALA A 98 9.87 -4.74 -9.21
N LEU A 99 9.87 -4.68 -7.89
CA LEU A 99 11.03 -4.83 -7.03
C LEU A 99 11.92 -6.05 -7.41
N ASP A 100 12.89 -5.85 -8.30
CA ASP A 100 14.07 -6.68 -8.49
C ASP A 100 15.10 -6.36 -7.39
N THR A 101 14.64 -6.03 -6.17
CA THR A 101 15.52 -5.90 -4.99
C THR A 101 15.53 -7.18 -4.15
N LEU A 102 14.90 -8.24 -4.66
CA LEU A 102 15.23 -9.63 -4.32
C LEU A 102 16.27 -10.22 -5.29
N ASN A 103 16.95 -9.41 -6.10
CA ASN A 103 18.23 -9.78 -6.68
C ASN A 103 19.36 -9.70 -5.63
N GLN A 104 19.16 -10.33 -4.47
CA GLN A 104 20.25 -10.91 -3.69
C GLN A 104 20.64 -12.27 -4.29
N GLY A 105 20.61 -12.37 -5.62
CA GLY A 105 20.50 -13.64 -6.32
C GLY A 105 21.14 -13.68 -7.69
N LYS A 106 22.22 -12.90 -7.92
CA LYS A 106 23.51 -13.30 -8.52
C LYS A 106 24.23 -12.11 -9.19
N PRO A 107 25.58 -12.05 -9.09
CA PRO A 107 26.43 -13.21 -8.98
C PRO A 107 27.35 -13.16 -7.76
N ALA A 108 26.84 -13.56 -6.59
CA ALA A 108 27.72 -14.02 -5.53
C ALA A 108 28.65 -15.13 -6.06
N GLU A 109 28.16 -15.97 -6.98
CA GLU A 109 28.95 -17.02 -7.62
C GLU A 109 30.10 -16.49 -8.50
N ALA A 110 29.87 -15.47 -9.34
CA ALA A 110 30.96 -14.86 -10.13
C ALA A 110 31.88 -14.00 -9.26
N THR A 111 31.37 -13.40 -8.18
CA THR A 111 32.20 -12.64 -7.24
C THR A 111 33.07 -13.57 -6.39
N GLU A 112 32.57 -14.76 -6.03
CA GLU A 112 33.33 -15.81 -5.34
C GLU A 112 34.37 -16.45 -6.29
N GLU A 113 34.02 -16.69 -7.56
CA GLU A 113 34.96 -17.13 -8.60
C GLU A 113 36.08 -16.09 -8.84
N ASP A 114 35.72 -14.82 -8.97
CA ASP A 114 36.69 -13.74 -9.16
C ASP A 114 37.57 -13.57 -7.90
N ALA A 115 36.99 -13.67 -6.70
CA ALA A 115 37.73 -13.58 -5.45
C ALA A 115 38.70 -14.76 -5.27
N THR A 116 38.29 -15.98 -5.63
CA THR A 116 39.16 -17.17 -5.58
C THR A 116 40.26 -17.12 -6.64
N ALA A 117 39.98 -16.60 -7.84
CA ALA A 117 40.97 -16.37 -8.88
C ALA A 117 42.04 -15.35 -8.43
N VAL A 118 41.61 -14.23 -7.84
CA VAL A 118 42.52 -13.20 -7.30
C VAL A 118 43.35 -13.75 -6.14
N ALA A 119 42.75 -14.51 -5.23
CA ALA A 119 43.46 -15.13 -4.10
C ALA A 119 44.55 -16.11 -4.58
N ARG A 120 44.27 -16.90 -5.62
CA ARG A 120 45.25 -17.81 -6.20
C ARG A 120 46.41 -17.07 -6.86
N MET A 121 46.12 -16.04 -7.64
CA MET A 121 47.15 -15.20 -8.27
C MET A 121 48.04 -14.51 -7.23
N LEU A 122 47.47 -14.06 -6.11
CA LEU A 122 48.22 -13.46 -5.02
C LEU A 122 49.14 -14.48 -4.33
N ALA A 123 48.67 -15.71 -4.11
CA ALA A 123 49.47 -16.78 -3.52
C ALA A 123 50.66 -17.18 -4.42
N GLU A 124 50.44 -17.28 -5.75
CA GLU A 124 51.49 -17.56 -6.72
C GLU A 124 52.52 -16.42 -6.78
N ALA A 125 52.09 -15.16 -6.72
CA ALA A 125 52.98 -13.99 -6.69
C ALA A 125 53.85 -13.95 -5.42
N LEU A 126 53.27 -14.26 -4.26
CA LEU A 126 53.99 -14.32 -2.98
C LEU A 126 55.00 -15.47 -2.93
N GLN A 127 54.70 -16.62 -3.55
CA GLN A 127 55.66 -17.74 -3.67
C GLN A 127 56.83 -17.39 -4.59
N ARG A 128 56.57 -16.64 -5.67
CA ARG A 128 57.60 -16.18 -6.59
C ARG A 128 58.54 -15.14 -5.98
N GLU A 129 58.07 -14.35 -5.01
CA GLU A 129 58.90 -13.46 -4.20
C GLU A 129 59.70 -14.20 -3.10
N GLN A 130 59.29 -15.41 -2.71
CA GLN A 130 59.94 -16.20 -1.65
C GLN A 130 60.94 -17.24 -2.17
N GLU A 131 61.13 -17.38 -3.49
CA GLU A 131 62.16 -18.26 -4.03
C GLU A 131 63.56 -17.70 -3.71
N PRO A 132 64.37 -18.37 -2.85
CA PRO A 132 65.65 -17.85 -2.44
C PRO A 132 66.61 -17.88 -3.63
N VAL A 133 67.17 -16.72 -3.97
CA VAL A 133 68.24 -16.58 -4.96
C VAL A 133 69.32 -17.64 -4.67
N PRO A 134 69.62 -18.56 -5.61
CA PRO A 134 70.67 -19.54 -5.39
C PRO A 134 72.00 -18.80 -5.19
N GLN A 135 72.56 -18.90 -3.99
CA GLN A 135 73.92 -18.45 -3.72
C GLN A 135 74.87 -19.43 -4.41
N ASN A 136 75.39 -19.01 -5.56
CA ASN A 136 76.50 -19.67 -6.23
C ASN A 136 77.73 -19.65 -5.32
N GLY A 137 78.19 -20.84 -4.94
CA GLY A 137 79.50 -21.12 -4.36
C GLY A 137 80.06 -22.37 -5.01
#